data_AF-A0A5B0AD61-F1
#
_entry.id   AF-A0A5B0AD61-F1
#
_cell.length_a   1.000
_cell.length_b   1.000
_cell.length_c   1.000
_cell.angle_alpha   90.00
_cell.angle_beta   90.00
_cell.angle_gamma   90.00
#
_symmetry.space_group_name_H-M   'P 1'
#
loop_
_entity.id
_entity.type
_entity.pdbx_description
1 polymer ?
#
loop_
_entity_poly.entity_id
_entity_poly.type
_entity_poly.pdbx_seq_one_letter_code
_entity_poly.pdbx_strand_id
1 'polypeptide(L)'
;MPFSSGNYEFTNLNHTNEAYRDKAVRIIDLLRKHGTIRDYVGGRPVRITLHVRTTETPADVIDHGDAGVDINLASYYFEKYDIGYIMGMLSHEIGLHPLASRDTSIPDEENMIAEMPLAVPGLTHLAQPRMMSTEGAGQADHIMAAFPSSTRHRIYRDIVLEMARILEQDVQAGEEGAKAKDVTDLIDTYLMDLASIALTNDHRTNAAKEPSYTAKVYNAYKQLFLAQVQSTGATSLQVLMPSDKSMFGVMNDFRRIATYVAIGNNGDSIQRVGSA
;
A
#
# COMPACT_ATOMS: atom_id res chain seq x y z
N MET A 1 -16.94 22.41 4.28
CA MET A 1 -16.18 22.94 3.12
C MET A 1 -15.06 21.95 2.84
N PRO A 2 -14.81 21.58 1.57
CA PRO A 2 -13.72 20.68 1.25
C PRO A 2 -12.37 21.29 1.67
N PHE A 3 -11.40 20.42 1.96
CA PHE A 3 -10.03 20.82 2.22
C PHE A 3 -9.18 20.56 0.97
N SER A 4 -8.73 21.62 0.30
CA SER A 4 -8.12 21.51 -1.03
C SER A 4 -6.70 22.09 -1.05
N SER A 5 -5.82 21.46 -1.82
CA SER A 5 -4.46 21.94 -2.10
C SER A 5 -4.07 21.56 -3.52
N GLY A 6 -4.00 22.57 -4.40
CA GLY A 6 -3.83 22.34 -5.85
C GLY A 6 -5.03 21.61 -6.44
N ASN A 7 -4.78 20.55 -7.21
CA ASN A 7 -5.79 19.66 -7.79
C ASN A 7 -6.26 18.55 -6.83
N TYR A 8 -5.73 18.50 -5.61
CA TYR A 8 -6.11 17.51 -4.60
C TYR A 8 -7.12 18.10 -3.64
N GLU A 9 -8.15 17.31 -3.31
CA GLU A 9 -9.22 17.71 -2.41
C GLU A 9 -9.60 16.57 -1.49
N PHE A 10 -9.57 16.79 -0.19
CA PHE A 10 -10.34 15.97 0.74
C PHE A 10 -11.79 16.48 0.79
N THR A 11 -12.72 15.66 0.33
CA THR A 11 -14.12 16.06 0.09
C THR A 11 -14.90 16.29 1.40
N ASN A 12 -14.53 15.58 2.46
CA ASN A 12 -15.28 15.54 3.71
C ASN A 12 -14.40 15.59 4.97
N LEU A 13 -13.16 16.06 4.88
CA LEU A 13 -12.24 16.13 6.01
C LEU A 13 -12.72 17.11 7.09
N ASN A 14 -12.67 16.68 8.35
CA ASN A 14 -12.81 17.52 9.54
C ASN A 14 -11.55 18.38 9.75
N HIS A 15 -11.35 19.35 8.86
CA HIS A 15 -10.15 20.19 8.78
C HIS A 15 -10.06 21.28 9.87
N THR A 16 -11.05 21.40 10.75
CA THR A 16 -10.95 22.22 11.97
C THR A 16 -10.12 21.54 13.06
N ASN A 17 -9.95 20.21 12.98
CA ASN A 17 -8.99 19.48 13.77
C ASN A 17 -7.61 19.55 13.10
N GLU A 18 -6.65 20.21 13.76
CA GLU A 18 -5.31 20.44 13.23
C GLU A 18 -4.57 19.13 12.91
N ALA A 19 -4.67 18.11 13.76
CA ALA A 19 -4.00 16.84 13.52
C ALA A 19 -4.48 16.14 12.24
N TYR A 20 -5.79 16.21 11.94
CA TYR A 20 -6.34 15.67 10.69
C TYR A 20 -5.98 16.54 9.48
N ARG A 21 -6.01 17.86 9.63
CA ARG A 21 -5.58 18.79 8.59
C ARG A 21 -4.12 18.57 8.22
N ASP A 22 -3.22 18.50 9.19
CA ASP A 22 -1.77 18.40 8.95
C ASP A 22 -1.43 17.03 8.35
N LYS A 23 -2.13 15.96 8.77
CA LYS A 23 -2.02 14.64 8.14
C LYS A 23 -2.50 14.64 6.69
N ALA A 24 -3.61 15.31 6.38
CA ALA A 24 -4.11 15.45 5.01
C ALA A 24 -3.15 16.26 4.13
N VAL A 25 -2.59 17.36 4.65
CA VAL A 25 -1.53 18.13 3.98
C VAL A 25 -0.35 17.22 3.64
N ARG A 26 0.10 16.41 4.60
CA ARG A 26 1.24 15.52 4.42
C ARG A 26 0.98 14.45 3.35
N ILE A 27 -0.21 13.86 3.32
CA ILE A 27 -0.60 12.90 2.27
C ILE A 27 -0.59 13.57 0.89
N ILE A 28 -1.19 14.75 0.75
CA ILE A 28 -1.22 15.48 -0.52
C ILE A 28 0.21 15.83 -0.98
N ASP A 29 1.05 16.33 -0.09
CA ASP A 29 2.45 16.66 -0.38
C ASP A 29 3.21 15.45 -0.93
N LEU A 30 3.10 14.29 -0.27
CA LEU A 30 3.75 13.06 -0.70
C LEU A 30 3.25 12.55 -2.06
N LEU A 31 1.94 12.58 -2.29
CA LEU A 31 1.36 12.22 -3.60
C LEU A 31 1.85 13.14 -4.72
N ARG A 32 2.10 14.43 -4.43
CA ARG A 32 2.61 15.41 -5.41
C ARG A 32 4.11 15.28 -5.64
N LYS A 33 4.88 14.93 -4.61
CA LYS A 33 6.33 14.68 -4.69
C LYS A 33 6.65 13.41 -5.48
N HIS A 34 5.79 12.41 -5.42
CA HIS A 34 5.99 11.16 -6.14
C HIS A 34 5.79 11.34 -7.65
N GLY A 35 6.88 11.29 -8.41
CA GLY A 35 6.94 11.55 -9.85
C GLY A 35 5.99 10.66 -10.63
N THR A 36 6.04 9.34 -10.42
CA THR A 36 5.17 8.42 -11.17
C THR A 36 3.67 8.67 -10.90
N ILE A 37 3.27 8.88 -9.64
CA ILE A 37 1.87 9.19 -9.26
C ILE A 37 1.46 10.56 -9.81
N ARG A 38 2.33 11.58 -9.66
CA ARG A 38 2.10 12.93 -10.18
C ARG A 38 1.91 12.92 -11.69
N ASP A 39 2.73 12.17 -12.43
CA ASP A 39 2.65 12.09 -13.88
C ASP A 39 1.41 11.28 -14.32
N TYR A 40 1.05 10.23 -13.57
CA TYR A 40 -0.21 9.50 -13.76
C TYR A 40 -1.43 10.42 -13.57
N VAL A 41 -1.49 11.20 -12.48
CA VAL A 41 -2.56 12.15 -12.18
C VAL A 41 -2.56 13.32 -13.18
N GLY A 42 -1.38 13.87 -13.48
CA GLY A 42 -1.20 15.08 -14.25
C GLY A 42 -1.85 16.29 -13.55
N GLY A 43 -2.66 17.05 -14.30
CA GLY A 43 -3.44 18.17 -13.77
C GLY A 43 -4.88 17.82 -13.39
N ARG A 44 -5.26 16.55 -13.45
CA ARG A 44 -6.65 16.11 -13.24
C ARG A 44 -7.05 16.26 -11.77
N PRO A 45 -8.34 16.47 -11.45
CA PRO A 45 -8.81 16.50 -10.07
C PRO A 45 -8.52 15.18 -9.35
N VAL A 46 -8.07 15.24 -8.10
CA VAL A 46 -7.96 14.09 -7.20
C VAL A 46 -8.87 14.31 -6.01
N ARG A 47 -9.90 13.47 -5.86
CA ARG A 47 -10.88 13.56 -4.77
C ARG A 47 -10.64 12.46 -3.76
N ILE A 48 -10.22 12.83 -2.56
CA ILE A 48 -9.98 11.93 -1.45
C ILE A 48 -11.20 11.97 -0.53
N THR A 49 -11.89 10.83 -0.38
CA THR A 49 -13.10 10.74 0.43
C THR A 49 -12.89 9.74 1.57
N LEU A 50 -13.16 10.19 2.80
CA LEU A 50 -13.08 9.35 3.99
C LEU A 50 -14.41 8.63 4.23
N HIS A 51 -14.37 7.32 4.48
CA HIS A 51 -15.56 6.48 4.67
C HIS A 51 -15.50 5.71 5.98
N VAL A 52 -16.61 5.63 6.70
CA VAL A 52 -16.72 4.72 7.84
C VAL A 52 -16.92 3.30 7.29
N ARG A 53 -15.82 2.55 7.22
CA ARG A 53 -15.77 1.16 6.71
C ARG A 53 -15.41 0.19 7.82
N THR A 54 -16.11 -0.95 7.89
CA THR A 54 -15.82 -2.01 8.87
C THR A 54 -15.57 -3.38 8.24
N THR A 55 -16.11 -3.64 7.04
CA THR A 55 -15.98 -4.93 6.35
C THR A 55 -15.40 -4.80 4.93
N GLU A 56 -15.32 -3.58 4.41
CA GLU A 56 -14.75 -3.27 3.09
C GLU A 56 -13.23 -3.13 3.12
N THR A 57 -12.60 -3.10 1.94
CA THR A 57 -11.17 -2.81 1.83
C THR A 57 -10.86 -1.41 2.41
N PRO A 58 -9.68 -1.24 3.04
CA PRO A 58 -9.37 0.02 3.71
C PRO A 58 -9.16 1.18 2.75
N ALA A 59 -8.93 0.92 1.46
CA ALA A 59 -8.96 1.91 0.41
C ALA A 59 -9.37 1.29 -0.93
N ASP A 60 -9.68 2.16 -1.89
CA ASP A 60 -9.78 1.86 -3.32
C ASP A 60 -9.51 3.14 -4.12
N VAL A 61 -9.05 2.98 -5.36
CA VAL A 61 -8.79 4.09 -6.28
C VAL A 61 -9.51 3.86 -7.61
N ILE A 62 -10.28 4.85 -8.05
CA ILE A 62 -11.06 4.80 -9.28
C ILE A 62 -10.54 5.87 -10.23
N ASP A 63 -10.07 5.46 -11.41
CA ASP A 63 -9.69 6.38 -12.50
C ASP A 63 -10.91 6.68 -13.38
N HIS A 64 -11.35 7.93 -13.40
CA HIS A 64 -12.46 8.40 -14.24
C HIS A 64 -11.99 9.04 -15.55
N GLY A 65 -10.75 8.79 -15.97
CA GLY A 65 -10.15 9.42 -17.14
C GLY A 65 -10.01 10.92 -16.91
N ASP A 66 -10.52 11.75 -17.82
CA ASP A 66 -10.41 13.20 -17.74
C ASP A 66 -11.17 13.81 -16.54
N ALA A 67 -12.17 13.11 -16.00
CA ALA A 67 -12.99 13.59 -14.89
C ALA A 67 -12.27 13.56 -13.52
N GLY A 68 -11.10 12.92 -13.45
CA GLY A 68 -10.26 12.86 -12.27
C GLY A 68 -10.00 11.46 -11.74
N VAL A 69 -9.39 11.41 -10.57
CA VAL A 69 -9.10 10.19 -9.80
C VAL A 69 -9.78 10.31 -8.45
N ASP A 70 -10.58 9.32 -8.09
CA ASP A 70 -11.21 9.25 -6.79
C ASP A 70 -10.43 8.26 -5.91
N ILE A 71 -10.03 8.70 -4.71
CA ILE A 71 -9.34 7.91 -3.69
C ILE A 71 -10.30 7.76 -2.52
N ASN A 72 -10.81 6.56 -2.29
CA ASN A 72 -11.66 6.27 -1.15
C ASN A 72 -10.81 5.64 -0.05
N LEU A 73 -10.91 6.18 1.17
CA LEU A 73 -10.08 5.78 2.30
C LEU A 73 -10.94 5.53 3.53
N ALA A 74 -10.76 4.39 4.19
CA ALA A 74 -11.42 4.11 5.45
C ALA A 74 -10.95 5.11 6.53
N SER A 75 -11.91 5.73 7.23
CA SER A 75 -11.63 6.74 8.23
C SER A 75 -10.76 6.20 9.37
N TYR A 76 -10.99 4.97 9.83
CA TYR A 76 -10.13 4.35 10.85
C TYR A 76 -8.68 4.22 10.38
N TYR A 77 -8.47 4.00 9.07
CA TYR A 77 -7.13 3.84 8.52
C TYR A 77 -6.42 5.19 8.52
N PHE A 78 -7.10 6.23 8.03
CA PHE A 78 -6.64 7.61 8.11
C PHE A 78 -6.34 8.05 9.56
N GLU A 79 -7.22 7.72 10.50
CA GLU A 79 -7.14 8.16 11.89
C GLU A 79 -6.01 7.45 12.66
N LYS A 80 -5.91 6.11 12.52
CA LYS A 80 -5.13 5.28 13.45
C LYS A 80 -3.78 4.82 12.92
N TYR A 81 -3.56 4.87 11.60
CA TYR A 81 -2.27 4.51 11.02
C TYR A 81 -1.40 5.72 10.78
N ASP A 82 -0.09 5.54 10.94
CA ASP A 82 0.91 6.55 10.59
C ASP A 82 1.02 6.74 9.06
N ILE A 83 1.71 7.82 8.65
CA ILE A 83 1.85 8.21 7.24
C ILE A 83 2.45 7.08 6.41
N GLY A 84 3.46 6.37 6.92
CA GLY A 84 4.08 5.25 6.21
C GLY A 84 3.09 4.17 5.75
N TYR A 85 2.19 3.75 6.64
CA TYR A 85 1.14 2.77 6.31
C TYR A 85 0.14 3.31 5.28
N ILE A 86 -0.31 4.56 5.45
CA ILE A 86 -1.22 5.21 4.49
C ILE A 86 -0.59 5.26 3.11
N MET A 87 0.68 5.68 3.01
CA MET A 87 1.37 5.75 1.73
C MET A 87 1.68 4.36 1.15
N GLY A 88 1.93 3.34 1.99
CA GLY A 88 2.10 1.96 1.55
C GLY A 88 0.82 1.40 0.90
N MET A 89 -0.33 1.67 1.52
CA MET A 89 -1.63 1.32 0.97
C MET A 89 -1.98 2.12 -0.27
N LEU A 90 -1.76 3.44 -0.30
CA LEU A 90 -2.02 4.22 -1.52
C LEU A 90 -1.07 3.81 -2.67
N SER A 91 0.15 3.40 -2.37
CA SER A 91 1.07 2.83 -3.37
C SER A 91 0.53 1.52 -3.95
N HIS A 92 -0.13 0.70 -3.14
CA HIS A 92 -0.86 -0.49 -3.62
C HIS A 92 -2.00 -0.06 -4.54
N GLU A 93 -2.94 0.72 -4.02
CA GLU A 93 -4.17 1.04 -4.74
C GLU A 93 -3.93 1.78 -6.05
N ILE A 94 -3.00 2.74 -6.08
CA ILE A 94 -2.67 3.51 -7.29
C ILE A 94 -1.78 2.70 -8.22
N GLY A 95 -0.75 2.05 -7.66
CA GLY A 95 0.29 1.39 -8.45
C GLY A 95 -0.18 0.09 -9.07
N LEU A 96 -0.79 -0.77 -8.26
CA LEU A 96 -1.23 -2.10 -8.67
C LEU A 96 -2.43 -2.02 -9.60
N HIS A 97 -3.37 -1.09 -9.39
CA HIS A 97 -4.61 -1.05 -10.17
C HIS A 97 -4.57 -0.06 -11.34
N PRO A 98 -4.88 1.24 -11.20
CA PRO A 98 -5.08 2.10 -12.35
C PRO A 98 -3.78 2.42 -13.09
N LEU A 99 -2.64 2.50 -12.40
CA LEU A 99 -1.36 2.81 -13.06
C LEU A 99 -0.89 1.60 -13.89
N ALA A 100 -0.83 0.40 -13.29
CA ALA A 100 -0.51 -0.81 -14.04
C ALA A 100 -1.50 -1.05 -15.20
N SER A 101 -2.80 -0.77 -15.02
CA SER A 101 -3.79 -0.94 -16.09
C SER A 101 -3.57 -0.03 -17.32
N ARG A 102 -2.68 0.97 -17.24
CA ARG A 102 -2.27 1.78 -18.39
C ARG A 102 -1.14 1.17 -19.19
N ASP A 103 -0.42 0.20 -18.65
CA ASP A 103 0.63 -0.50 -19.38
C ASP A 103 -0.01 -1.49 -20.35
N THR A 104 0.07 -1.16 -21.64
CA THR A 104 -0.55 -1.95 -22.71
C THR A 104 0.09 -3.33 -22.91
N SER A 105 1.25 -3.59 -22.30
CA SER A 105 1.93 -4.88 -22.38
C SER A 105 1.45 -5.90 -21.33
N ILE A 106 0.82 -5.43 -20.25
CA ILE A 106 0.39 -6.29 -19.14
C ILE A 106 -0.67 -7.32 -19.56
N PRO A 107 -1.72 -6.99 -20.34
CA PRO A 107 -2.73 -7.99 -20.71
C PRO A 107 -2.13 -9.21 -21.42
N ASP A 108 -1.16 -9.02 -22.31
CA ASP A 108 -0.52 -10.12 -23.03
C ASP A 108 0.32 -10.99 -22.09
N GLU A 109 1.10 -10.37 -21.20
CA GLU A 109 1.89 -11.07 -20.18
C GLU A 109 0.99 -11.87 -19.21
N GLU A 110 -0.08 -11.25 -18.73
CA GLU A 110 -1.03 -11.88 -17.80
C GLU A 110 -1.76 -13.05 -18.46
N ASN A 111 -2.11 -12.94 -19.74
CA ASN A 111 -2.68 -14.05 -20.50
C ASN A 111 -1.68 -15.21 -20.69
N MET A 112 -0.39 -14.91 -20.87
CA MET A 112 0.65 -15.94 -21.02
C MET A 112 0.87 -16.76 -19.75
N ILE A 113 0.64 -16.17 -18.58
CA ILE A 113 0.85 -16.84 -17.29
C ILE A 113 -0.43 -17.17 -16.54
N ALA A 114 -1.58 -16.89 -17.15
CA ALA A 114 -2.88 -17.30 -16.66
C ALA A 114 -2.88 -18.81 -16.38
N GLU A 115 -3.42 -19.19 -15.22
CA GLU A 115 -3.56 -20.60 -14.79
C GLU A 115 -2.23 -21.32 -14.50
N MET A 116 -1.07 -20.69 -14.72
CA MET A 116 0.21 -21.29 -14.36
C MET A 116 0.38 -21.33 -12.84
N PRO A 117 0.82 -22.47 -12.26
CA PRO A 117 1.22 -22.49 -10.87
C PRO A 117 2.54 -21.72 -10.72
N LEU A 118 2.48 -20.62 -9.97
CA LEU A 118 3.61 -19.73 -9.69
C LEU A 118 4.18 -20.04 -8.31
N ALA A 119 5.50 -20.20 -8.22
CA ALA A 119 6.15 -20.56 -6.97
C ALA A 119 6.06 -19.42 -5.94
N VAL A 120 5.70 -19.75 -4.70
CA VAL A 120 5.66 -18.76 -3.61
C VAL A 120 7.07 -18.56 -3.03
N PRO A 121 7.63 -17.33 -3.04
CA PRO A 121 8.95 -17.06 -2.49
C PRO A 121 9.09 -17.52 -1.03
N GLY A 122 10.24 -18.11 -0.72
CA GLY A 122 10.56 -18.58 0.64
C GLY A 122 9.95 -19.94 1.02
N LEU A 123 9.09 -20.55 0.18
CA LEU A 123 8.44 -21.84 0.44
C LEU A 123 8.69 -22.90 -0.65
N THR A 124 9.60 -22.65 -1.58
CA THR A 124 9.95 -23.57 -2.67
C THR A 124 10.67 -24.84 -2.22
N HIS A 125 11.24 -24.83 -1.01
CA HIS A 125 12.01 -25.93 -0.44
C HIS A 125 11.17 -26.94 0.34
N LEU A 126 9.86 -26.71 0.48
CA LEU A 126 8.97 -27.65 1.16
C LEU A 126 8.84 -28.95 0.35
N ALA A 127 8.57 -30.07 1.04
CA ALA A 127 8.34 -31.36 0.38
C ALA A 127 7.21 -31.30 -0.66
N GLN A 128 6.24 -30.41 -0.43
CA GLN A 128 5.27 -29.95 -1.41
C GLN A 128 5.43 -28.44 -1.52
N PRO A 129 6.11 -27.92 -2.57
CA PRO A 129 6.29 -26.49 -2.77
C PRO A 129 4.96 -25.75 -2.77
N ARG A 130 4.89 -24.60 -2.09
CA ARG A 130 3.70 -23.76 -2.11
C ARG A 130 3.64 -23.00 -3.44
N MET A 131 2.46 -23.02 -4.06
CA MET A 131 2.18 -22.32 -5.32
C MET A 131 1.03 -21.31 -5.12
N MET A 132 0.99 -20.29 -5.98
CA MET A 132 -0.12 -19.36 -6.19
C MET A 132 -0.50 -19.37 -7.68
N SER A 133 -1.71 -18.96 -8.03
CA SER A 133 -2.22 -18.95 -9.41
C SER A 133 -3.32 -17.91 -9.55
N THR A 134 -3.48 -17.32 -10.73
CA THR A 134 -4.64 -16.48 -11.04
C THR A 134 -5.95 -17.25 -10.95
N GLU A 135 -5.91 -18.58 -11.14
CA GLU A 135 -7.06 -19.46 -10.95
C GLU A 135 -7.44 -19.55 -9.45
N GLY A 136 -8.70 -19.27 -9.14
CA GLY A 136 -9.22 -19.32 -7.77
C GLY A 136 -8.66 -18.25 -6.83
N ALA A 137 -7.96 -17.24 -7.37
CA ALA A 137 -7.48 -16.10 -6.60
C ALA A 137 -8.63 -15.20 -6.14
N GLY A 138 -8.41 -14.47 -5.04
CA GLY A 138 -9.28 -13.35 -4.66
C GLY A 138 -9.37 -12.33 -5.79
N GLN A 139 -8.22 -11.85 -6.27
CA GLN A 139 -8.08 -11.02 -7.46
C GLN A 139 -6.85 -11.47 -8.27
N ALA A 140 -7.02 -11.63 -9.59
CA ALA A 140 -5.97 -12.16 -10.46
C ALA A 140 -4.77 -11.19 -10.60
N ASP A 141 -5.03 -9.88 -10.66
CA ASP A 141 -4.00 -8.85 -10.71
C ASP A 141 -3.14 -8.81 -9.43
N HIS A 142 -3.70 -9.16 -8.27
CA HIS A 142 -2.89 -9.32 -7.05
C HIS A 142 -1.85 -10.43 -7.18
N ILE A 143 -2.21 -11.57 -7.76
CA ILE A 143 -1.26 -12.67 -8.01
C ILE A 143 -0.12 -12.20 -8.90
N MET A 144 -0.45 -11.42 -9.93
CA MET A 144 0.53 -10.82 -10.81
C MET A 144 1.45 -9.87 -10.05
N ALA A 145 0.93 -9.01 -9.19
CA ALA A 145 1.73 -8.12 -8.36
C ALA A 145 2.61 -8.85 -7.33
N ALA A 146 2.16 -10.02 -6.85
CA ALA A 146 2.96 -10.89 -6.00
C ALA A 146 4.04 -11.63 -6.76
N PHE A 147 3.85 -11.96 -8.05
CA PHE A 147 4.83 -12.72 -8.81
C PHE A 147 6.07 -11.88 -9.16
N PRO A 148 7.28 -12.16 -8.60
CA PRO A 148 8.42 -11.23 -8.69
C PRO A 148 8.90 -10.92 -10.11
N SER A 149 8.62 -11.81 -11.07
CA SER A 149 9.07 -11.65 -12.46
C SER A 149 8.08 -10.90 -13.33
N SER A 150 6.91 -10.50 -12.79
CA SER A 150 5.89 -9.85 -13.59
C SER A 150 6.14 -8.35 -13.77
N THR A 151 5.58 -7.78 -14.84
CA THR A 151 5.56 -6.32 -15.04
C THR A 151 4.80 -5.62 -13.92
N ARG A 152 3.67 -6.18 -13.46
CA ARG A 152 2.87 -5.59 -12.38
C ARG A 152 3.62 -5.53 -11.06
N HIS A 153 4.38 -6.57 -10.72
CA HIS A 153 5.25 -6.58 -9.54
C HIS A 153 6.31 -5.48 -9.64
N ARG A 154 6.96 -5.36 -10.80
CA ARG A 154 7.95 -4.30 -11.05
C ARG A 154 7.36 -2.91 -10.82
N ILE A 155 6.19 -2.62 -11.39
CA ILE A 155 5.50 -1.33 -11.22
C ILE A 155 5.22 -1.06 -9.74
N TYR A 156 4.62 -2.01 -9.03
CA TYR A 156 4.28 -1.82 -7.62
C TYR A 156 5.54 -1.61 -6.75
N ARG A 157 6.57 -2.44 -6.95
CA ARG A 157 7.87 -2.31 -6.27
C ARG A 157 8.51 -0.94 -6.50
N ASP A 158 8.51 -0.47 -7.74
CA ASP A 158 9.19 0.77 -8.11
C ASP A 158 8.49 2.00 -7.53
N ILE A 159 7.15 1.99 -7.46
CA ILE A 159 6.35 3.01 -6.76
C ILE A 159 6.67 3.02 -5.25
N VAL A 160 6.68 1.85 -4.61
CA VAL A 160 7.04 1.75 -3.18
C VAL A 160 8.46 2.25 -2.94
N LEU A 161 9.42 1.92 -3.81
CA LEU A 161 10.80 2.37 -3.70
C LEU A 161 10.94 3.88 -3.88
N GLU A 162 10.23 4.48 -4.84
CA GLU A 162 10.22 5.93 -5.05
C GLU A 162 9.61 6.65 -3.84
N MET A 163 8.47 6.18 -3.31
CA MET A 163 7.86 6.74 -2.10
C MET A 163 8.78 6.61 -0.88
N ALA A 164 9.47 5.47 -0.71
CA ALA A 164 10.43 5.28 0.37
C ALA A 164 11.57 6.31 0.31
N ARG A 165 12.08 6.63 -0.89
CA ARG A 165 13.09 7.68 -1.09
C ARG A 165 12.58 9.06 -0.72
N ILE A 166 11.35 9.40 -1.09
CA ILE A 166 10.75 10.71 -0.77
C ILE A 166 10.61 10.86 0.75
N LEU A 167 10.07 9.85 1.42
CA LEU A 167 9.94 9.85 2.88
C LEU A 167 11.30 9.98 3.57
N GLU A 168 12.32 9.28 3.06
CA GLU A 168 13.68 9.34 3.61
C GLU A 168 14.34 10.71 3.39
N GLN A 169 14.18 11.31 2.21
CA GLN A 169 14.66 12.66 1.90
C GLN A 169 14.00 13.71 2.79
N ASP A 170 12.69 13.61 3.02
CA ASP A 170 11.97 14.51 3.91
C ASP A 170 12.47 14.39 5.36
N VAL A 171 12.82 13.19 5.81
CA VAL A 171 13.45 12.98 7.13
C VAL A 171 14.83 13.65 7.19
N GLN A 172 15.66 13.51 6.15
CA GLN A 172 16.97 14.15 6.11
C GLN A 172 16.88 15.68 6.06
N ALA A 173 15.88 16.21 5.36
CA ALA A 173 15.62 17.64 5.24
C ALA A 173 14.99 18.25 6.51
N GLY A 174 14.52 17.41 7.44
CA GLY A 174 13.84 17.87 8.65
C GLY A 174 12.46 18.43 8.39
N GLU A 175 11.77 17.93 7.35
CA GLU A 175 10.41 18.31 7.02
C GLU A 175 9.46 18.04 8.19
N GLU A 176 8.50 18.94 8.39
CA GLU A 176 7.56 18.83 9.51
C GLU A 176 6.75 17.53 9.45
N GLY A 177 6.74 16.80 10.58
CA GLY A 177 6.02 15.54 10.70
C GLY A 177 6.70 14.33 10.03
N ALA A 178 7.84 14.50 9.33
CA ALA A 178 8.56 13.39 8.72
C ALA A 178 9.28 12.52 9.78
N LYS A 179 9.12 11.19 9.69
CA LYS A 179 9.75 10.24 10.61
C LYS A 179 10.41 9.10 9.83
N ALA A 180 11.59 8.68 10.28
CA ALA A 180 12.26 7.49 9.74
C ALA A 180 11.36 6.24 9.80
N LYS A 181 10.49 6.17 10.81
CA LYS A 181 9.50 5.10 10.98
C LYS A 181 8.51 5.02 9.81
N ASP A 182 8.16 6.14 9.16
CA ASP A 182 7.24 6.14 8.02
C ASP A 182 7.83 5.36 6.83
N VAL A 183 9.15 5.42 6.63
CA VAL A 183 9.85 4.61 5.62
C VAL A 183 9.73 3.12 5.97
N THR A 184 10.02 2.77 7.23
CA THR A 184 9.94 1.39 7.70
C THR A 184 8.52 0.82 7.60
N ASP A 185 7.51 1.59 8.00
CA ASP A 185 6.10 1.18 7.95
C ASP A 185 5.57 1.02 6.52
N LEU A 186 6.00 1.89 5.60
CA LEU A 186 5.67 1.76 4.17
C LEU A 186 6.21 0.45 3.60
N ILE A 187 7.49 0.15 3.85
CA ILE A 187 8.12 -1.09 3.39
C ILE A 187 7.47 -2.31 4.08
N ASP A 188 7.18 -2.23 5.38
CA ASP A 188 6.49 -3.30 6.11
C ASP A 188 5.10 -3.61 5.52
N THR A 189 4.36 -2.55 5.17
CA THR A 189 3.05 -2.65 4.52
C THR A 189 3.16 -3.38 3.18
N TYR A 190 4.08 -2.94 2.32
CA TYR A 190 4.34 -3.58 1.03
C TYR A 190 4.69 -5.07 1.17
N LEU A 191 5.60 -5.40 2.08
CA LEU A 191 6.07 -6.77 2.27
C LEU A 191 5.00 -7.68 2.88
N MET A 192 4.18 -7.19 3.82
CA MET A 192 3.05 -7.94 4.35
C MET A 192 1.95 -8.16 3.32
N ASP A 193 1.72 -7.18 2.46
CA ASP A 193 0.76 -7.28 1.37
C ASP A 193 1.15 -8.42 0.41
N LEU A 194 2.36 -8.37 -0.15
CA LEU A 194 2.87 -9.42 -1.04
C LEU A 194 2.88 -10.81 -0.38
N ALA A 195 3.28 -10.90 0.89
CA ALA A 195 3.30 -12.16 1.62
C ALA A 195 1.89 -12.74 1.81
N SER A 196 0.92 -11.90 2.15
CA SER A 196 -0.46 -12.33 2.36
C SER A 196 -1.11 -12.77 1.05
N ILE A 197 -0.88 -12.04 -0.06
CA ILE A 197 -1.35 -12.40 -1.39
C ILE A 197 -0.76 -13.74 -1.82
N ALA A 198 0.57 -13.84 -1.83
CA ALA A 198 1.26 -15.00 -2.37
C ALA A 198 0.97 -16.29 -1.59
N LEU A 199 0.93 -16.22 -0.26
CA LEU A 199 0.70 -17.41 0.57
C LEU A 199 -0.72 -17.96 0.41
N THR A 200 -1.70 -17.07 0.25
CA THR A 200 -3.12 -17.41 0.39
C THR A 200 -3.89 -17.41 -0.91
N ASN A 201 -3.22 -17.18 -2.04
CA ASN A 201 -3.87 -16.91 -3.31
C ASN A 201 -4.84 -15.72 -3.21
N ASP A 202 -4.39 -14.66 -2.54
CA ASP A 202 -5.15 -13.43 -2.25
C ASP A 202 -6.39 -13.60 -1.34
N HIS A 203 -6.53 -14.73 -0.66
CA HIS A 203 -7.49 -14.87 0.45
C HIS A 203 -6.88 -14.34 1.75
N ARG A 204 -6.53 -13.03 1.78
CA ARG A 204 -5.61 -12.40 2.76
C ARG A 204 -5.88 -12.73 4.23
N THR A 205 -7.15 -12.89 4.64
CA THR A 205 -7.51 -13.26 6.02
C THR A 205 -6.99 -14.63 6.44
N ASN A 206 -6.72 -15.53 5.49
CA ASN A 206 -6.13 -16.84 5.74
C ASN A 206 -4.65 -16.77 6.15
N ALA A 207 -3.95 -15.67 5.87
CA ALA A 207 -2.54 -15.53 6.24
C ALA A 207 -2.35 -15.45 7.77
N ALA A 208 -3.41 -15.08 8.50
CA ALA A 208 -3.46 -15.15 9.96
C ALA A 208 -3.49 -16.59 10.50
N LYS A 209 -3.89 -17.56 9.68
CA LYS A 209 -3.96 -18.99 10.03
C LYS A 209 -2.61 -19.70 9.86
N GLU A 210 -1.71 -19.15 9.04
CA GLU A 210 -0.38 -19.71 8.76
C GLU A 210 0.76 -18.70 9.07
N PRO A 211 0.79 -18.06 10.26
CA PRO A 211 1.66 -16.92 10.53
C PRO A 211 3.15 -17.21 10.40
N SER A 212 3.57 -18.45 10.66
CA SER A 212 4.96 -18.89 10.46
C SER A 212 5.35 -18.95 8.99
N TYR A 213 4.45 -19.35 8.09
CA TYR A 213 4.71 -19.32 6.65
C TYR A 213 4.60 -17.90 6.11
N THR A 214 3.63 -17.10 6.57
CA THR A 214 3.53 -15.67 6.22
C THR A 214 4.83 -14.94 6.53
N ALA A 215 5.43 -15.18 7.70
CA ALA A 215 6.71 -14.61 8.08
C ALA A 215 7.87 -15.04 7.15
N LYS A 216 7.91 -16.31 6.73
CA LYS A 216 8.93 -16.80 5.77
C LYS A 216 8.78 -16.14 4.39
N VAL A 217 7.56 -16.04 3.88
CA VAL A 217 7.28 -15.39 2.58
C VAL A 217 7.60 -13.90 2.64
N TYR A 218 7.20 -13.22 3.71
CA TYR A 218 7.57 -11.82 3.99
C TYR A 218 9.09 -11.63 3.93
N ASN A 219 9.84 -12.46 4.65
CA ASN A 219 11.30 -12.33 4.70
C ASN A 219 11.94 -12.64 3.33
N ALA A 220 11.36 -13.53 2.53
CA ALA A 220 11.81 -13.77 1.16
C ALA A 220 11.60 -12.52 0.27
N TYR A 221 10.42 -11.90 0.29
CA TYR A 221 10.19 -10.64 -0.41
C TYR A 221 11.07 -9.51 0.10
N LYS A 222 11.35 -9.47 1.41
CA LYS A 222 12.28 -8.49 2.00
C LYS A 222 13.66 -8.60 1.37
N GLN A 223 14.18 -9.82 1.18
CA GLN A 223 15.49 -10.03 0.55
C GLN A 223 15.49 -9.59 -0.92
N LEU A 224 14.42 -9.89 -1.66
CA LEU A 224 14.26 -9.41 -3.05
C LEU A 224 14.22 -7.88 -3.12
N PHE A 225 13.46 -7.24 -2.23
CA PHE A 225 13.38 -5.78 -2.16
C PHE A 225 14.71 -5.16 -1.74
N LEU A 226 15.40 -5.73 -0.75
CA LEU A 226 16.72 -5.27 -0.31
C LEU A 226 17.74 -5.36 -1.45
N ALA A 227 17.74 -6.45 -2.24
CA ALA A 227 18.61 -6.57 -3.40
C ALA A 227 18.34 -5.46 -4.44
N GLN A 228 17.06 -5.08 -4.64
CA GLN A 228 16.70 -3.94 -5.49
C GLN A 228 17.16 -2.60 -4.91
N VAL A 229 17.01 -2.38 -3.60
CA VAL A 229 17.51 -1.16 -2.94
C VAL A 229 19.03 -1.05 -3.13
N GLN A 230 19.76 -2.15 -2.92
CA GLN A 230 21.21 -2.23 -3.11
C GLN A 230 21.64 -1.95 -4.55
N SER A 231 20.94 -2.50 -5.54
CA SER A 231 21.27 -2.27 -6.96
C SER A 231 21.12 -0.81 -7.38
N THR A 232 20.28 -0.04 -6.67
CA THR A 232 20.10 1.39 -6.92
C THR A 232 21.08 2.31 -6.18
N GLY A 233 21.95 1.76 -5.32
CA GLY A 233 22.91 2.54 -4.52
C GLY A 233 22.29 3.33 -3.35
N ALA A 234 21.02 3.07 -2.99
CA ALA A 234 20.32 3.77 -1.92
C ALA A 234 20.70 3.22 -0.52
N THR A 235 21.93 3.45 -0.08
CA THR A 235 22.47 2.89 1.17
C THR A 235 21.71 3.33 2.42
N SER A 236 21.17 4.56 2.44
CA SER A 236 20.39 5.06 3.59
C SER A 236 19.05 4.34 3.75
N LEU A 237 18.41 3.89 2.66
CA LEU A 237 17.20 3.08 2.77
C LEU A 237 17.47 1.70 3.38
N GLN A 238 18.68 1.15 3.22
CA GLN A 238 19.02 -0.16 3.76
C GLN A 238 18.92 -0.21 5.29
N VAL A 239 19.26 0.90 5.97
CA VAL A 239 19.18 0.98 7.44
C VAL A 239 17.75 1.19 7.95
N LEU A 240 16.82 1.58 7.07
CA LEU A 240 15.41 1.79 7.38
C LEU A 240 14.53 0.58 7.05
N MET A 241 15.13 -0.49 6.52
CA MET A 241 14.43 -1.74 6.25
C MET A 241 13.82 -2.30 7.54
N PRO A 242 12.56 -2.79 7.49
CA PRO A 242 11.96 -3.44 8.65
C PRO A 242 12.76 -4.68 9.06
N SER A 243 12.80 -4.98 10.36
CA SER A 243 13.37 -6.22 10.88
C SER A 243 12.73 -7.45 10.25
N ASP A 244 13.42 -8.60 10.31
CA ASP A 244 12.82 -9.85 9.86
C ASP A 244 11.53 -10.12 10.63
N LYS A 245 10.49 -10.46 9.89
CA LYS A 245 9.17 -10.74 10.45
C LYS A 245 9.20 -12.11 11.12
N SER A 246 8.66 -12.17 12.33
CA SER A 246 8.42 -13.41 13.06
C SER A 246 6.94 -13.78 13.01
N MET A 247 6.62 -15.04 13.36
CA MET A 247 5.23 -15.48 13.53
C MET A 247 4.44 -14.55 14.45
N PHE A 248 5.02 -14.14 15.58
CA PHE A 248 4.38 -13.21 16.53
C PHE A 248 4.19 -11.81 15.92
N GLY A 249 5.13 -11.35 15.08
CA GLY A 249 4.99 -10.11 14.33
C GLY A 249 3.75 -10.14 13.42
N VAL A 250 3.59 -11.21 12.65
CA VAL A 250 2.41 -11.41 11.78
C VAL A 250 1.11 -11.41 12.60
N MET A 251 1.06 -12.16 13.70
CA MET A 251 -0.14 -12.21 14.56
C MET A 251 -0.48 -10.84 15.15
N ASN A 252 0.54 -10.05 15.54
CA ASN A 252 0.34 -8.70 16.05
C ASN A 252 -0.20 -7.75 14.98
N ASP A 253 0.24 -7.85 13.73
CA ASP A 253 -0.29 -7.04 12.63
C ASP A 253 -1.79 -7.32 12.40
N PHE A 254 -2.20 -8.59 12.35
CA PHE A 254 -3.62 -8.95 12.22
C PHE A 254 -4.46 -8.51 13.44
N ARG A 255 -3.93 -8.66 14.65
CA ARG A 255 -4.59 -8.19 15.87
C ARG A 255 -4.77 -6.67 15.85
N ARG A 256 -3.78 -5.92 15.36
CA ARG A 256 -3.84 -4.46 15.23
C ARG A 256 -4.97 -4.06 14.28
N ILE A 257 -5.05 -4.68 13.10
CA ILE A 257 -6.14 -4.44 12.13
C ILE A 257 -7.51 -4.68 12.79
N ALA A 258 -7.71 -5.84 13.40
CA ALA A 258 -8.98 -6.18 14.05
C ALA A 258 -9.35 -5.17 15.15
N THR A 259 -8.37 -4.74 15.95
CA THR A 259 -8.56 -3.75 17.01
C THR A 259 -8.97 -2.39 16.45
N TYR A 260 -8.29 -1.92 15.40
CA TYR A 260 -8.56 -0.62 14.78
C TYR A 260 -9.89 -0.57 14.04
N VAL A 261 -10.34 -1.70 13.48
CA VAL A 261 -11.68 -1.81 12.89
C VAL A 261 -12.76 -1.84 13.97
N ALA A 262 -12.56 -2.63 15.05
CA ALA A 262 -13.59 -2.87 16.05
C ALA A 262 -13.79 -1.74 17.07
N ILE A 263 -12.72 -1.00 17.41
CA ILE A 263 -12.75 -0.03 18.51
C ILE A 263 -12.63 1.39 17.96
N GLY A 264 -13.64 2.24 18.19
CA GLY A 264 -13.55 3.68 17.93
C GLY A 264 -13.42 4.02 16.44
N ASN A 265 -14.20 3.36 15.57
CA ASN A 265 -14.32 3.70 14.16
C ASN A 265 -15.61 4.52 13.95
N ASN A 266 -15.59 5.77 14.42
CA ASN A 266 -16.77 6.65 14.41
C ASN A 266 -16.73 7.73 13.31
N GLY A 267 -15.67 7.72 12.48
CA GLY A 267 -15.44 8.74 11.46
C GLY A 267 -15.18 10.12 12.06
N ASP A 268 -14.33 10.22 13.08
CA ASP A 268 -14.01 11.49 13.75
C ASP A 268 -13.25 12.46 12.82
N SER A 269 -12.55 11.90 11.83
CA SER A 269 -11.91 12.60 10.72
C SER A 269 -12.89 13.14 9.67
N ILE A 270 -14.18 12.78 9.73
CA ILE A 270 -15.19 13.21 8.77
C ILE A 270 -15.95 14.42 9.32
N GLN A 271 -16.05 15.48 8.52
CA GLN A 271 -16.84 16.66 8.85
C GLN A 271 -18.32 16.26 8.99
N ARG A 272 -18.87 16.39 10.19
CA ARG A 272 -20.31 16.19 10.42
C ARG A 272 -21.08 17.45 10.07
N VAL A 273 -22.16 17.30 9.31
CA VAL A 273 -23.10 18.38 9.02
C VAL A 273 -23.86 18.67 10.32
N GLY A 274 -23.43 19.67 11.11
CA GLY A 274 -24.15 20.06 12.33
C GLY A 274 -23.36 20.76 13.45
N SER A 275 -22.04 20.94 13.35
CA SER A 275 -21.29 21.74 14.33
C SER A 275 -20.89 23.09 13.72
N ALA A 276 -21.85 24.01 13.71
CA ALA A 276 -21.65 25.45 13.61
C ALA A 276 -21.86 26.06 15.00
#